data_AF-A0A950AY81-F1
#
_entry.id   AF-A0A950AY81-F1
#
_cell.length_a   1.000
_cell.length_b   1.000
_cell.length_c   1.000
_cell.angle_alpha   90.00
_cell.angle_beta   90.00
_cell.angle_gamma   90.00
#
_symmetry.space_group_name_H-M   'P 1'
#
loop_
_entity.id
_entity.type
_entity.pdbx_description
1 polymer ?
#
loop_
_entity_poly.entity_id
_entity_poly.type
_entity_poly.pdbx_seq_one_letter_code
_entity_poly.pdbx_strand_id
1 'polypeptide(L)'
;RAIEDRLLRALPHAVLLHLNWPGSPLGQEGEGLMAFDAEGCVLGGNSVARQLLPRPPQPPGERRPMHSQELLALSWADLVAHARQRPQMLMTLPLWSGLRLQAFAQAGPLLQAPLIASPMPLRASEQLLIQQALHEAQGNVSQAAKSLGLSRATLYRRLAGKRKPPGSSAPPDLP
;
A
#
# COMPACT_ATOMS: atom_id res chain seq x y z
N ARG A 1 -8.38 -3.83 -25.04
CA ARG A 1 -7.17 -3.89 -24.18
C ARG A 1 -6.32 -2.63 -24.28
N ALA A 2 -5.89 -2.20 -25.48
CA ALA A 2 -5.05 -0.99 -25.64
C ALA A 2 -5.59 0.29 -24.96
N ILE A 3 -6.92 0.46 -24.86
CA ILE A 3 -7.54 1.58 -24.13
C ILE A 3 -7.30 1.47 -22.61
N GLU A 4 -7.53 0.31 -22.00
CA GLU A 4 -7.29 0.08 -20.57
C GLU A 4 -5.82 0.34 -20.22
N ASP A 5 -4.91 -0.15 -21.06
CA ASP A 5 -3.48 -0.01 -20.85
C ASP A 5 -3.04 1.47 -20.97
N ARG A 6 -3.57 2.21 -21.96
CA ARG A 6 -3.33 3.66 -22.08
C ARG A 6 -3.88 4.42 -20.87
N LEU A 7 -5.08 4.08 -20.42
CA LEU A 7 -5.69 4.72 -19.25
C LEU A 7 -4.84 4.49 -18.00
N LEU A 8 -4.39 3.26 -17.75
CA LEU A 8 -3.53 2.92 -16.60
C LEU A 8 -2.20 3.67 -16.63
N ARG A 9 -1.57 3.77 -17.81
CA ARG A 9 -0.32 4.52 -17.97
C ARG A 9 -0.52 6.03 -17.80
N ALA A 10 -1.70 6.55 -18.12
CA ALA A 10 -2.05 7.96 -17.93
C ALA A 10 -2.43 8.31 -16.49
N LEU A 11 -2.69 7.32 -15.62
CA LEU A 11 -2.97 7.58 -14.20
C LEU A 11 -1.74 8.18 -13.51
N PRO A 12 -1.92 9.10 -12.53
CA PRO A 12 -0.84 9.55 -11.67
C PRO A 12 -0.50 8.43 -10.67
N HIS A 13 0.27 7.44 -11.12
CA HIS A 13 0.67 6.29 -10.32
C HIS A 13 2.09 6.44 -9.78
N ALA A 14 2.35 5.80 -8.65
CA ALA A 14 3.68 5.68 -8.06
C ALA A 14 4.43 4.47 -8.61
N VAL A 15 3.77 3.32 -8.75
CA VAL A 15 4.36 2.12 -9.35
C VAL A 15 3.40 1.55 -10.38
N LEU A 16 3.94 1.20 -11.55
CA LEU A 16 3.27 0.38 -12.54
C LEU A 16 3.90 -1.01 -12.54
N LEU A 17 3.08 -2.01 -12.24
CA LEU A 17 3.48 -3.40 -12.18
C LEU A 17 3.02 -4.12 -13.43
N HIS A 18 3.97 -4.76 -14.10
CA HIS A 18 3.71 -5.64 -15.22
C HIS A 18 3.77 -7.08 -14.74
N LEU A 19 2.75 -7.87 -15.07
CA LEU A 19 2.48 -9.18 -14.47
C LEU A 19 2.25 -10.21 -15.56
N ASN A 20 2.80 -11.41 -15.36
CA ASN A 20 2.47 -12.56 -16.17
C ASN A 20 2.65 -13.86 -15.38
N TRP A 21 2.07 -14.95 -15.87
CA TRP A 21 2.39 -16.29 -15.37
C TRP A 21 3.86 -16.63 -15.70
N PRO A 22 4.53 -17.41 -14.84
CA PRO A 22 5.89 -17.85 -15.11
C PRO A 22 5.92 -18.71 -16.38
N GLY A 23 6.83 -18.37 -17.30
CA GLY A 23 6.98 -19.07 -18.58
C GLY A 23 6.22 -18.45 -19.74
N SER A 24 5.45 -17.38 -19.51
CA SER A 24 4.86 -16.56 -20.58
C SER A 24 5.70 -15.29 -20.81
N PRO A 25 5.86 -14.81 -22.06
CA PRO A 25 6.66 -13.63 -22.33
C PRO A 25 6.04 -12.37 -21.70
N LEU A 26 6.83 -11.66 -20.90
CA LEU A 26 6.49 -10.32 -20.38
C LEU A 26 6.85 -9.25 -21.42
N GLY A 27 6.06 -8.17 -21.49
CA GLY A 27 6.25 -7.09 -22.48
C GLY A 27 5.62 -7.33 -23.86
N GLN A 28 4.80 -8.37 -24.02
CA GLN A 28 4.01 -8.65 -25.23
C GLN A 28 2.52 -8.37 -25.02
N GLU A 29 1.73 -8.43 -26.10
CA GLU A 29 0.28 -8.35 -26.02
C GLU A 29 -0.27 -9.43 -25.08
N GLY A 30 -1.00 -9.02 -24.04
CA GLY A 30 -1.60 -9.93 -23.07
C GLY A 30 -0.95 -9.96 -21.69
N GLU A 31 0.01 -9.07 -21.39
CA GLU A 31 0.46 -8.88 -20.00
C GLU A 31 -0.56 -8.17 -19.11
N GLY A 32 -0.51 -8.45 -17.81
CA GLY A 32 -1.29 -7.77 -16.80
C GLY A 32 -0.63 -6.46 -16.36
N LEU A 33 -1.35 -5.35 -16.45
CA LEU A 33 -0.91 -4.06 -15.90
C LEU A 33 -1.69 -3.73 -14.64
N MET A 34 -0.99 -3.40 -13.55
CA MET A 34 -1.58 -2.92 -12.30
C MET A 34 -0.87 -1.66 -11.81
N ALA A 35 -1.63 -0.60 -11.60
CA ALA A 35 -1.16 0.69 -11.14
C ALA A 35 -1.44 0.88 -9.65
N PHE A 36 -0.46 1.42 -8.93
CA PHE A 36 -0.52 1.67 -7.49
C PHE A 36 -0.21 3.13 -7.18
N ASP A 37 -0.82 3.67 -6.13
CA ASP A 37 -0.50 4.99 -5.58
C ASP A 37 0.75 4.96 -4.69
N ALA A 38 1.12 6.09 -4.08
CA ALA A 38 2.34 6.21 -3.27
C ALA A 38 2.28 5.39 -1.98
N GLU A 39 1.08 5.15 -1.46
CA GLU A 39 0.79 4.41 -0.25
C GLU A 39 0.75 2.89 -0.52
N GLY A 40 0.59 2.49 -1.79
CA GLY A 40 0.52 1.10 -2.21
C GLY A 40 -0.89 0.57 -2.39
N CYS A 41 -1.91 1.43 -2.48
CA CYS A 41 -3.25 1.06 -2.88
C CYS A 41 -3.35 0.92 -4.40
N VAL A 42 -4.16 -0.04 -4.84
CA VAL A 42 -4.43 -0.30 -6.26
C VAL A 42 -5.33 0.81 -6.81
N LEU A 43 -4.79 1.59 -7.74
CA LEU A 43 -5.54 2.59 -8.52
C LEU A 43 -6.36 1.92 -9.62
N GLY A 44 -5.83 0.85 -10.19
CA GLY A 44 -6.50 0.09 -11.22
C GLY A 44 -5.64 -1.02 -11.79
N GLY A 45 -6.26 -1.89 -12.58
CA GLY A 45 -5.55 -2.87 -13.39
C GLY A 45 -6.41 -3.30 -14.57
N ASN A 46 -5.73 -3.75 -15.63
CA ASN A 46 -6.40 -4.23 -16.84
C ASN A 46 -7.06 -5.58 -16.57
N SER A 47 -7.87 -6.04 -17.52
CA SER A 47 -8.57 -7.33 -17.42
C SER A 47 -7.64 -8.50 -17.08
N VAL A 48 -6.44 -8.56 -17.67
CA VAL A 48 -5.45 -9.63 -17.38
C VAL A 48 -4.94 -9.55 -15.96
N ALA A 49 -4.55 -8.37 -15.48
CA ALA A 49 -4.02 -8.19 -14.13
C ALA A 49 -5.04 -8.64 -13.08
N ARG A 50 -6.33 -8.41 -13.30
CA ARG A 50 -7.41 -8.85 -12.41
C ARG A 50 -7.63 -10.37 -12.44
N GLN A 51 -7.28 -11.04 -13.53
CA GLN A 51 -7.29 -12.50 -13.61
C GLN A 51 -6.09 -13.12 -12.89
N LEU A 52 -4.91 -12.48 -13.00
CA LEU A 52 -3.69 -12.92 -12.33
C LEU A 52 -3.73 -12.67 -10.81
N LEU A 53 -4.32 -11.55 -10.40
CA LEU A 53 -4.46 -11.11 -9.02
C LEU A 53 -5.94 -10.98 -8.67
N PRO A 54 -6.66 -12.10 -8.46
CA PRO A 54 -8.05 -12.04 -8.09
C PRO A 54 -8.19 -11.34 -6.74
N ARG A 55 -9.16 -10.42 -6.68
CA ARG A 55 -9.48 -9.69 -5.45
C ARG A 55 -10.05 -10.67 -4.41
N PRO A 56 -9.57 -10.64 -3.15
CA PRO A 56 -10.18 -11.43 -2.09
C PRO A 56 -11.66 -11.05 -1.95
N PRO A 57 -12.53 -12.01 -1.58
CA PRO A 57 -13.96 -11.77 -1.44
C PRO A 57 -14.21 -10.65 -0.42
N GLN A 58 -14.98 -9.64 -0.83
CA GLN A 58 -15.37 -8.52 0.04
C GLN A 58 -16.85 -8.61 0.39
N PRO A 59 -17.24 -8.20 1.61
CA PRO A 59 -18.63 -8.16 2.00
C PRO A 59 -19.44 -7.24 1.07
N PRO A 60 -20.71 -7.59 0.78
CA PRO A 60 -21.56 -6.78 -0.09
C PRO A 60 -21.68 -5.34 0.42
N GLY A 61 -21.53 -4.36 -0.47
CA GLY A 61 -21.69 -2.94 -0.15
C GLY A 61 -20.41 -2.21 0.29
N GLU A 62 -19.33 -2.92 0.61
CA GLU A 62 -18.05 -2.29 0.95
C GLU A 62 -17.06 -2.38 -0.22
N ARG A 63 -16.80 -1.26 -0.89
CA ARG A 63 -15.69 -1.13 -1.86
C ARG A 63 -14.47 -0.57 -1.15
N ARG A 64 -13.74 -1.42 -0.43
CA ARG A 64 -12.48 -1.00 0.20
C ARG A 64 -11.37 -0.84 -0.85
N PRO A 65 -10.48 0.17 -0.75
CA PRO A 65 -9.28 0.19 -1.59
C PRO A 65 -8.47 -1.08 -1.33
N MET A 66 -7.93 -1.69 -2.37
CA MET A 66 -7.08 -2.88 -2.22
C MET A 66 -5.65 -2.43 -2.00
N HIS A 67 -5.01 -2.92 -0.95
CA HIS A 67 -3.59 -2.67 -0.74
C HIS A 67 -2.71 -3.74 -1.40
N SER A 68 -1.52 -3.35 -1.85
CA SER A 68 -0.48 -4.27 -2.31
C SER A 68 -0.20 -5.41 -1.32
N GLN A 69 -0.27 -5.16 -0.01
CA GLN A 69 -0.03 -6.14 1.04
C GLN A 69 -1.11 -7.24 1.10
N GLU A 70 -2.32 -6.95 0.64
CA GLU A 70 -3.40 -7.95 0.56
C GLU A 70 -3.21 -8.89 -0.63
N LEU A 71 -2.54 -8.42 -1.69
CA LEU A 71 -2.32 -9.16 -2.92
C LEU A 71 -0.99 -9.91 -2.93
N LEU A 72 0.05 -9.28 -2.40
CA LEU A 72 1.44 -9.67 -2.55
C LEU A 72 2.02 -10.07 -1.20
N ALA A 73 2.78 -11.16 -1.20
CA ALA A 73 3.63 -11.55 -0.07
C ALA A 73 4.99 -10.83 -0.14
N LEU A 74 4.98 -9.55 -0.54
CA LEU A 74 6.16 -8.68 -0.66
C LEU A 74 5.83 -7.31 -0.06
N SER A 75 6.79 -6.69 0.63
CA SER A 75 6.63 -5.35 1.17
C SER A 75 6.49 -4.30 0.05
N TRP A 76 5.60 -3.35 0.25
CA TRP A 76 5.45 -2.20 -0.64
C TRP A 76 6.76 -1.40 -0.78
N ALA A 77 7.50 -1.23 0.32
CA ALA A 77 8.77 -0.50 0.32
C ALA A 77 9.82 -1.19 -0.57
N ASP A 78 9.89 -2.52 -0.52
CA ASP A 78 10.82 -3.30 -1.34
C ASP A 78 10.43 -3.22 -2.82
N LEU A 79 9.13 -3.25 -3.12
CA LEU A 79 8.62 -3.09 -4.48
C LEU A 79 8.98 -1.70 -5.05
N VAL A 80 8.81 -0.64 -4.26
CA VAL A 80 9.20 0.73 -4.62
C VAL A 80 10.71 0.86 -4.83
N ALA A 81 11.51 0.27 -3.94
CA ALA A 81 12.97 0.26 -4.07
C ALA A 81 13.41 -0.45 -5.35
N HIS A 82 12.84 -1.61 -5.66
CA HIS A 82 13.09 -2.34 -6.90
C HIS A 82 12.68 -1.53 -8.13
N ALA A 83 11.50 -0.91 -8.10
CA ALA A 83 10.99 -0.07 -9.19
C ALA A 83 11.90 1.12 -9.52
N ARG A 84 12.61 1.67 -8.52
CA ARG A 84 13.56 2.78 -8.70
C ARG A 84 14.94 2.31 -9.14
N GLN A 85 15.46 1.26 -8.51
CA GLN A 85 16.85 0.82 -8.70
C GLN A 85 17.03 -0.06 -9.94
N ARG A 86 16.03 -0.89 -10.24
CA ARG A 86 16.09 -1.92 -11.27
C ARG A 86 14.80 -1.91 -12.10
N PRO A 87 14.47 -0.78 -12.73
CA PRO A 87 13.28 -0.69 -13.56
C PRO A 87 13.34 -1.77 -14.63
N GLN A 88 12.23 -2.44 -14.90
CA GLN A 88 12.11 -3.50 -15.91
C GLN A 88 12.90 -4.79 -15.63
N MET A 89 13.59 -4.90 -14.49
CA MET A 89 14.20 -6.16 -14.11
C MET A 89 13.14 -7.15 -13.66
N LEU A 90 13.08 -8.29 -14.37
CA LEU A 90 12.23 -9.41 -14.03
C LEU A 90 12.51 -9.89 -12.61
N MET A 91 11.45 -10.01 -11.83
CA MET A 91 11.44 -10.54 -10.48
C MET A 91 10.30 -11.54 -10.33
N THR A 92 10.48 -12.47 -9.41
CA THR A 92 9.40 -13.36 -8.99
C THR A 92 8.59 -12.67 -7.92
N LEU A 93 7.29 -12.53 -8.17
CA LEU A 93 6.35 -11.87 -7.29
C LEU A 93 5.53 -12.92 -6.52
N PRO A 94 5.81 -13.14 -5.23
CA PRO A 94 5.07 -14.11 -4.43
C PRO A 94 3.69 -13.58 -4.05
N LEU A 95 2.68 -14.44 -4.12
CA LEU A 95 1.30 -14.16 -3.69
C LEU A 95 0.97 -14.94 -2.41
N TRP A 96 -0.01 -14.45 -1.65
CA TRP A 96 -0.53 -15.16 -0.46
C TRP A 96 -1.18 -16.51 -0.78
N SER A 97 -1.57 -16.74 -2.04
CA SER A 97 -2.07 -18.04 -2.50
C SER A 97 -0.99 -19.12 -2.60
N GLY A 98 0.29 -18.78 -2.42
CA GLY A 98 1.44 -19.66 -2.65
C GLY A 98 1.88 -19.70 -4.12
N LEU A 99 1.15 -19.04 -5.02
CA LEU A 99 1.54 -18.86 -6.41
C LEU A 99 2.64 -17.80 -6.54
N ARG A 100 3.42 -17.92 -7.61
CA ARG A 100 4.50 -17.00 -7.95
C ARG A 100 4.30 -16.49 -9.37
N LEU A 101 4.13 -15.19 -9.53
CA LEU A 101 4.05 -14.55 -10.83
C LEU A 101 5.43 -14.07 -11.27
N GLN A 102 5.63 -13.89 -12.56
CA GLN A 102 6.73 -13.09 -13.06
C GLN A 102 6.25 -11.66 -13.21
N ALA A 103 7.06 -10.73 -12.74
CA ALA A 103 6.73 -9.32 -12.80
C ALA A 103 7.96 -8.47 -13.03
N PHE A 104 7.76 -7.24 -13.50
CA PHE A 104 8.72 -6.18 -13.27
C PHE A 104 7.97 -4.92 -12.83
N ALA A 105 8.63 -4.14 -11.98
CA ALA A 105 8.07 -2.90 -11.46
C ALA A 105 8.73 -1.71 -12.16
N GLN A 106 7.93 -0.70 -12.47
CA GLN A 106 8.40 0.57 -13.01
C GLN A 106 7.97 1.70 -12.08
N ALA A 107 8.90 2.58 -11.72
CA ALA A 107 8.57 3.80 -11.02
C ALA A 107 7.75 4.71 -11.95
N GLY A 108 6.54 5.06 -11.51
CA GLY A 108 5.65 6.00 -12.18
C GLY A 108 6.00 7.46 -11.91
N PRO A 109 5.25 8.39 -12.52
CA PRO A 109 5.54 9.82 -12.45
C PRO A 109 5.58 10.38 -11.02
N LEU A 110 4.82 9.82 -10.07
CA LEU A 110 4.84 10.26 -8.67
C LEU A 110 6.15 9.93 -7.93
N LEU A 111 6.88 8.90 -8.36
CA LEU A 111 8.16 8.51 -7.74
C LEU A 111 9.39 9.05 -8.49
N GLN A 112 9.23 9.46 -9.76
CA GLN A 112 10.29 10.02 -10.58
C GLN A 112 10.56 11.52 -10.29
N ALA A 113 9.65 12.21 -9.61
CA ALA A 113 9.91 13.56 -9.13
C ALA A 113 11.11 13.56 -8.17
N PRO A 114 12.07 14.49 -8.30
CA PRO A 114 13.26 14.53 -7.46
C PRO A 114 12.83 14.71 -6.00
N LEU A 115 13.08 13.67 -5.20
CA LEU A 115 12.84 13.70 -3.77
C LEU A 115 13.89 14.63 -3.16
N ILE A 116 13.48 15.84 -2.76
CA ILE A 116 14.16 16.49 -1.64
C ILE A 116 13.96 15.54 -0.47
N ALA A 117 15.02 14.80 -0.13
CA ALA A 117 14.98 13.69 0.79
C ALA A 117 14.57 14.18 2.19
N SER A 118 13.30 14.03 2.52
CA SER A 118 12.87 13.94 3.91
C SER A 118 12.97 12.47 4.33
N PRO A 119 13.81 12.13 5.32
CA PRO A 119 13.91 10.75 5.77
C PRO A 119 12.61 10.31 6.47
N MET A 120 11.91 9.36 5.84
CA MET A 120 10.88 8.43 6.37
C MET A 120 9.47 8.97 6.66
N PRO A 121 8.47 8.06 6.73
CA PRO A 121 7.94 7.82 8.07
C PRO A 121 7.65 6.34 8.35
N LEU A 122 8.48 5.77 9.24
CA LEU A 122 8.19 4.58 10.07
C LEU A 122 6.80 4.63 10.75
N ARG A 123 6.18 5.83 10.85
CA ARG A 123 4.91 6.06 11.53
C ARG A 123 3.70 5.46 10.83
N ALA A 124 3.73 5.26 9.50
CA ALA A 124 2.59 4.69 8.76
C ALA A 124 2.48 3.17 8.97
N SER A 125 3.61 2.46 8.86
CA SER A 125 3.70 1.03 9.19
C SER A 125 3.37 0.76 10.67
N GLU A 126 3.76 1.68 11.56
CA GLU A 126 3.48 1.58 12.99
C GLU A 126 1.98 1.70 13.31
N GLN A 127 1.22 2.51 12.57
CA GLN A 127 -0.22 2.62 12.76
C GLN A 127 -0.97 1.36 12.34
N LEU A 128 -0.56 0.71 11.25
CA LEU A 128 -1.14 -0.56 10.82
C LEU A 128 -0.83 -1.68 11.82
N LEU A 129 0.39 -1.76 12.33
CA LEU A 129 0.76 -2.72 13.37
C LEU A 129 -0.01 -2.48 14.69
N ILE A 130 -0.22 -1.21 15.07
CA ILE A 130 -1.03 -0.86 16.24
C ILE A 130 -2.49 -1.26 16.03
N GLN A 131 -3.08 -1.01 14.86
CA GLN A 131 -4.47 -1.42 14.58
C GLN A 131 -4.64 -2.94 14.55
N GLN A 132 -3.70 -3.66 13.93
CA GLN A 132 -3.69 -5.13 13.88
C GLN A 132 -3.62 -5.72 15.29
N ALA A 133 -2.69 -5.24 16.13
CA ALA A 133 -2.54 -5.70 17.51
C ALA A 133 -3.74 -5.35 18.40
N LEU A 134 -4.42 -4.21 18.16
CA LEU A 134 -5.65 -3.85 18.89
C LEU A 134 -6.85 -4.72 18.47
N HIS A 135 -6.92 -5.08 17.18
CA HIS A 135 -7.96 -5.96 16.66
C HIS A 135 -7.79 -7.40 17.19
N GLU A 136 -6.57 -7.92 17.16
CA GLU A 136 -6.23 -9.24 17.73
C GLU A 136 -6.44 -9.29 19.26
N ALA A 137 -6.23 -8.18 19.95
CA ALA A 137 -6.48 -8.06 21.38
C ALA A 137 -7.97 -7.81 21.74
N GLN A 138 -8.88 -7.79 20.77
CA GLN A 138 -10.32 -7.51 20.95
C GLN A 138 -10.59 -6.25 21.80
N GLY A 139 -9.81 -5.19 21.59
CA GLY A 139 -9.93 -3.93 22.35
C GLY A 139 -9.19 -3.90 23.70
N ASN A 140 -8.50 -4.97 24.10
CA ASN A 140 -7.68 -4.98 25.31
C ASN A 140 -6.31 -4.33 25.08
N VAL A 141 -6.28 -3.01 25.32
CA VAL A 141 -5.11 -2.13 25.13
C VAL A 141 -3.83 -2.64 25.82
N SER A 142 -3.97 -3.33 26.96
CA SER A 142 -2.82 -3.87 27.72
C SER A 142 -2.19 -5.08 27.04
N GLN A 143 -3.02 -5.93 26.42
CA GLN A 143 -2.58 -7.10 25.68
C GLN A 143 -1.91 -6.66 24.36
N ALA A 144 -2.51 -5.69 23.66
CA ALA A 144 -1.93 -5.11 22.44
C ALA A 144 -0.55 -4.48 22.69
N ALA A 145 -0.38 -3.74 23.80
CA ALA A 145 0.91 -3.13 24.16
C ALA A 145 2.00 -4.18 24.45
N LYS A 146 1.65 -5.28 25.14
CA LYS A 146 2.55 -6.41 25.38
C LYS A 146 2.96 -7.10 24.09
N SER A 147 2.01 -7.39 23.19
CA SER A 147 2.31 -8.02 21.90
C SER A 147 3.19 -7.16 21.00
N LEU A 148 3.11 -5.84 21.13
CA LEU A 148 3.95 -4.87 20.41
C LEU A 148 5.29 -4.56 21.11
N GLY A 149 5.56 -5.12 22.30
CA GLY A 149 6.78 -4.85 23.06
C GLY A 149 6.91 -3.42 23.59
N LEU A 150 5.79 -2.67 23.69
CA LEU A 150 5.76 -1.26 24.09
C LEU A 150 5.10 -1.09 25.46
N SER A 151 5.52 -0.06 26.22
CA SER A 151 4.85 0.27 27.48
C SER A 151 3.48 0.90 27.24
N ARG A 152 2.53 0.64 28.16
CA ARG A 152 1.15 1.15 28.10
C ARG A 152 1.10 2.68 27.97
N ALA A 153 2.01 3.39 28.65
CA ALA A 153 2.13 4.86 28.60
C ALA A 153 2.61 5.40 27.24
N THR A 154 3.44 4.65 26.52
CA THR A 154 3.89 5.01 25.18
C THR A 154 2.78 4.80 24.15
N LEU A 155 1.99 3.74 24.31
CA LEU A 155 0.82 3.48 23.47
C LEU A 155 -0.27 4.54 23.65
N TYR A 156 -0.57 4.94 24.90
CA TYR A 156 -1.55 6.00 25.18
C TYR A 156 -1.13 7.37 24.62
N ARG A 157 0.16 7.75 24.67
CA ARG A 157 0.64 9.00 24.03
C ARG A 157 0.43 9.00 22.52
N ARG A 158 0.65 7.86 21.87
CA ARG A 158 0.50 7.68 20.42
C ARG A 158 -0.97 7.67 19.99
N LEU A 159 -1.88 7.17 20.84
CA LEU A 159 -3.34 7.25 20.65
C LEU A 159 -3.90 8.65 20.94
N ALA A 160 -3.41 9.32 22.00
CA ALA A 160 -3.88 10.66 22.40
C ALA A 160 -3.48 11.76 21.41
N GLY A 161 -2.40 11.58 20.64
CA GLY A 161 -2.01 12.50 19.56
C GLY A 161 -3.03 12.65 18.42
N LYS A 162 -4.12 11.85 18.39
CA LYS A 162 -5.22 11.94 17.41
C LYS A 162 -6.45 12.74 17.87
N ARG A 163 -6.50 13.27 19.10
CA ARG A 163 -7.61 14.14 19.55
C ARG A 163 -7.09 15.50 19.98
N LYS A 164 -7.00 16.44 19.04
CA LYS A 164 -6.99 17.87 19.36
C LYS A 164 -8.47 18.31 19.51
N PRO A 165 -8.91 18.84 20.66
CA PRO A 165 -10.26 19.39 20.79
C PRO A 165 -10.39 20.67 19.95
N PRO A 166 -11.58 20.97 19.36
CA PRO A 166 -11.84 22.28 18.78
C PRO A 166 -11.77 23.33 19.90
N GLY A 167 -11.03 24.41 19.63
CA GLY A 167 -10.68 25.43 20.61
C GLY A 167 -11.90 26.10 21.24
N SER A 168 -11.91 26.13 22.57
CA SER A 168 -12.54 27.21 23.31
C SER A 168 -11.58 28.41 23.25
N SER A 169 -11.98 29.46 22.54
CA SER A 169 -11.43 30.80 22.73
C SER A 169 -12.60 31.77 22.85
N ALA A 170 -12.96 32.06 24.09
CA ALA A 170 -13.70 33.24 24.50
C ALA A 170 -12.91 33.87 25.66
N PRO A 171 -13.07 35.17 25.95
CA PRO A 171 -13.15 36.37 25.10
C PRO A 171 -11.92 37.28 25.38
N PRO A 172 -11.83 38.49 24.79
CA PRO A 172 -11.24 39.60 25.52
C PRO A 172 -12.32 40.65 25.75
N ASP A 173 -12.70 40.85 27.00
CA ASP A 173 -13.38 42.06 27.41
C ASP A 173 -12.75 42.59 28.70
N LEU A 174 -12.75 43.91 28.76
CA LEU A 174 -12.50 44.81 29.88
C LEU A 174 -11.04 45.08 30.27
N PRO A 175 -10.79 46.24 30.88
CA PRO A 175 -11.12 47.60 30.41
C PRO A 175 -9.89 48.52 30.36
#